data_AF-K7N2D8-F1
#
_entry.id   AF-K7N2D8-F1
#
_cell.length_a   1.000
_cell.length_b   1.000
_cell.length_c   1.000
_cell.angle_alpha   90.00
_cell.angle_beta   90.00
_cell.angle_gamma   90.00
#
_symmetry.space_group_name_H-M   'P 1'
#
loop_
_entity.id
_entity.type
_entity.pdbx_description
1 polymer ?
#
loop_
_entity_poly.entity_id
_entity_poly.type
_entity_poly.pdbx_seq_one_letter_code
_entity_poly.pdbx_strand_id
1 'polypeptide(L)'
;MKSRRVAKAEMVQRKILHVMELSKGWYSLDTVIAAESLALILQAFGDTKDSKELLERCLNVRKDLLPDDHIQVCANLLHLARVAMLDCSQHKKLNVSRAKAELDMAKNHLYNSIMFGLV
;
A
#
# COMPACT_ATOMS: atom_id res chain seq x y z
N MET A 1 -22.46 11.30 -6.61
CA MET A 1 -21.38 11.88 -7.45
C MET A 1 -19.97 11.37 -7.12
N LYS A 2 -19.62 11.09 -5.86
CA LYS A 2 -18.29 10.59 -5.46
C LYS A 2 -17.90 9.30 -6.21
N SER A 3 -18.73 8.26 -6.18
CA SER A 3 -18.44 6.93 -6.79
C SER A 3 -18.08 6.96 -8.27
N ARG A 4 -18.63 7.90 -9.07
CA ARG A 4 -18.26 8.01 -10.50
C ARG A 4 -16.85 8.58 -10.68
N ARG A 5 -16.44 9.54 -9.83
CA ARG A 5 -15.07 10.10 -9.87
C ARG A 5 -14.05 9.06 -9.42
N VAL A 6 -14.41 8.24 -8.42
CA VAL A 6 -13.63 7.09 -7.94
C VAL A 6 -13.32 6.12 -9.07
N ALA A 7 -14.36 5.58 -9.69
CA ALA A 7 -14.21 4.57 -10.75
C ALA A 7 -13.38 5.11 -11.91
N LYS A 8 -13.53 6.41 -12.24
CA LYS A 8 -12.70 7.07 -13.24
C LYS A 8 -11.23 7.16 -12.80
N ALA A 9 -10.95 7.52 -11.55
CA ALA A 9 -9.58 7.62 -11.03
C ALA A 9 -8.90 6.24 -11.02
N GLU A 10 -9.57 5.22 -10.50
CA GLU A 10 -9.06 3.85 -10.49
C GLU A 10 -8.80 3.33 -11.91
N MET A 11 -9.75 3.51 -12.83
CA MET A 11 -9.58 3.11 -14.23
C MET A 11 -8.38 3.80 -14.89
N VAL A 12 -8.21 5.12 -14.70
CA VAL A 12 -7.07 5.85 -15.25
C VAL A 12 -5.76 5.34 -14.64
N GLN A 13 -5.73 5.11 -13.33
CA GLN A 13 -4.52 4.64 -12.67
C GLN A 13 -4.14 3.21 -13.06
N ARG A 14 -5.12 2.31 -13.26
CA ARG A 14 -4.87 0.96 -13.81
C ARG A 14 -4.26 1.02 -15.21
N LYS A 15 -4.71 1.95 -16.07
CA LYS A 15 -4.10 2.17 -17.39
C LYS A 15 -2.66 2.68 -17.29
N ILE A 16 -2.39 3.62 -16.38
CA ILE A 16 -1.03 4.12 -16.14
C ILE A 16 -0.12 2.98 -15.68
N LEU A 17 -0.58 2.17 -14.71
CA LEU A 17 0.19 1.04 -14.21
C LEU A 17 0.50 0.03 -15.33
N HIS A 18 -0.49 -0.30 -16.15
CA HIS A 18 -0.30 -1.20 -17.29
C HIS A 18 0.74 -0.69 -18.29
N VAL A 19 0.70 0.62 -18.63
CA VAL A 19 1.69 1.22 -19.53
C VAL A 19 3.08 1.25 -18.90
N MET A 20 3.20 1.53 -17.59
CA MET A 20 4.49 1.49 -16.88
C MET A 20 5.08 0.08 -16.86
N GLU A 21 4.24 -0.93 -16.61
CA GLU A 21 4.67 -2.34 -16.64
C GLU A 21 5.17 -2.75 -18.03
N LEU A 22 4.46 -2.38 -19.10
CA LEU A 22 4.89 -2.67 -20.47
C LEU A 22 6.17 -1.93 -20.88
N SER A 23 6.39 -0.71 -20.37
CA SER A 23 7.50 0.15 -20.80
C SER A 23 8.77 -0.03 -19.98
N LYS A 24 8.65 -0.30 -18.67
CA LYS A 24 9.78 -0.33 -17.72
C LYS A 24 9.88 -1.65 -16.94
N GLY A 25 8.89 -2.53 -17.04
CA GLY A 25 8.80 -3.75 -16.25
C GLY A 25 8.35 -3.51 -14.80
N TRP A 26 7.96 -4.59 -14.12
CA TRP A 26 7.50 -4.52 -12.72
C TRP A 26 8.61 -4.13 -11.72
N TYR A 27 9.85 -4.47 -12.04
CA TYR A 27 11.04 -4.20 -11.21
C TYR A 27 11.62 -2.78 -11.39
N SER A 28 10.82 -1.83 -11.90
CA SER A 28 11.19 -0.42 -11.99
C SER A 28 10.51 0.39 -10.88
N LEU A 29 11.26 1.30 -10.23
CA LEU A 29 10.71 2.20 -9.21
C LEU A 29 9.56 3.06 -9.76
N ASP A 30 9.58 3.42 -11.05
CA ASP A 30 8.49 4.17 -11.68
C ASP A 30 7.19 3.35 -11.74
N THR A 31 7.29 2.07 -12.07
CA THR A 31 6.15 1.14 -12.07
C THR A 31 5.63 0.94 -10.65
N VAL A 32 6.52 0.84 -9.66
CA VAL A 32 6.15 0.72 -8.25
C VAL A 32 5.42 1.97 -7.75
N ILE A 33 5.84 3.18 -8.13
CA ILE A 33 5.15 4.43 -7.78
C ILE A 33 3.75 4.48 -8.41
N ALA A 34 3.61 4.01 -9.65
CA ALA A 34 2.30 3.90 -10.30
C ALA A 34 1.38 2.88 -9.59
N ALA A 35 1.93 1.77 -9.10
CA ALA A 35 1.21 0.76 -8.33
C ALA A 35 0.80 1.28 -6.94
N GLU A 36 1.70 1.95 -6.23
CA GLU A 36 1.40 2.63 -4.97
C GLU A 36 0.24 3.63 -5.13
N SER A 37 0.27 4.44 -6.18
CA SER A 37 -0.81 5.39 -6.47
C SER A 37 -2.17 4.70 -6.67
N LEU A 38 -2.20 3.53 -7.33
CA LEU A 38 -3.41 2.72 -7.44
C LEU A 38 -3.86 2.20 -6.07
N ALA A 39 -2.92 1.71 -5.25
CA ALA A 39 -3.22 1.21 -3.93
C ALA A 39 -3.80 2.29 -3.01
N LEU A 40 -3.33 3.54 -3.11
CA LEU A 40 -3.87 4.66 -2.34
C LEU A 40 -5.27 5.06 -2.79
N ILE A 41 -5.57 4.95 -4.09
CA ILE A 41 -6.92 5.12 -4.62
C ILE A 41 -7.84 4.04 -4.03
N LEU A 42 -7.45 2.76 -4.11
CA LEU A 42 -8.23 1.64 -3.56
C LEU A 42 -8.48 1.81 -2.05
N GLN A 43 -7.43 2.17 -1.30
CA GLN A 43 -7.50 2.47 0.13
C GLN A 43 -8.53 3.58 0.43
N ALA A 44 -8.50 4.68 -0.32
CA ALA A 44 -9.41 5.82 -0.10
C ALA A 44 -10.89 5.45 -0.32
N PHE A 45 -11.17 4.35 -1.01
CA PHE A 45 -12.51 3.88 -1.31
C PHE A 45 -12.91 2.61 -0.56
N GLY A 46 -12.10 2.20 0.41
CA GLY A 46 -12.41 1.12 1.33
C GLY A 46 -12.05 -0.27 0.79
N ASP A 47 -11.45 -0.36 -0.40
CA ASP A 47 -10.89 -1.61 -0.91
C ASP A 47 -9.49 -1.83 -0.31
N THR A 48 -9.50 -2.17 0.96
CA THR A 48 -8.30 -2.42 1.76
C THR A 48 -7.60 -3.70 1.33
N LYS A 49 -8.33 -4.70 0.82
CA LYS A 49 -7.75 -5.98 0.39
C LYS A 49 -6.83 -5.79 -0.83
N ASP A 50 -7.35 -5.21 -1.91
CA ASP A 50 -6.56 -5.02 -3.12
C ASP A 50 -5.46 -3.98 -2.91
N SER A 51 -5.70 -2.97 -2.05
CA SER A 51 -4.70 -2.01 -1.62
C SER A 51 -3.52 -2.67 -0.89
N LYS A 52 -3.81 -3.56 0.08
CA LYS A 52 -2.80 -4.29 0.86
C LYS A 52 -1.91 -5.13 -0.04
N GLU A 53 -2.51 -5.96 -0.89
CA GLU A 53 -1.79 -6.85 -1.80
C GLU A 53 -0.85 -6.05 -2.73
N LEU A 54 -1.33 -4.93 -3.26
CA LEU A 54 -0.53 -4.09 -4.15
C LEU A 54 0.63 -3.41 -3.40
N LEU A 55 0.40 -2.92 -2.18
CA LEU A 55 1.46 -2.33 -1.34
C LEU A 55 2.49 -3.36 -0.87
N GLU A 56 2.10 -4.62 -0.61
CA GLU A 56 3.03 -5.70 -0.28
C GLU A 56 3.95 -6.01 -1.47
N ARG A 57 3.39 -6.05 -2.69
CA ARG A 57 4.20 -6.19 -3.93
C ARG A 57 5.15 -5.01 -4.12
N CYS A 58 4.70 -3.78 -3.87
CA CYS A 58 5.56 -2.59 -3.93
C CYS A 58 6.69 -2.66 -2.90
N LEU A 59 6.42 -3.13 -1.68
CA LEU A 59 7.43 -3.27 -0.63
C LEU A 59 8.53 -4.23 -1.05
N ASN A 60 8.17 -5.40 -1.60
CA ASN A 60 9.13 -6.40 -2.04
C ASN A 60 10.11 -5.84 -3.08
N VAL A 61 9.59 -5.19 -4.12
CA VAL A 61 10.44 -4.58 -5.16
C VAL A 61 11.29 -3.44 -4.58
N ARG A 62 10.75 -2.61 -3.68
CA ARG A 62 11.53 -1.54 -3.04
C ARG A 62 12.68 -2.10 -2.22
N LYS A 63 12.48 -3.19 -1.48
CA LYS A 63 13.54 -3.87 -0.72
C LYS A 63 14.59 -4.55 -1.59
N ASP A 64 14.20 -5.02 -2.78
CA ASP A 64 15.16 -5.57 -3.75
C ASP A 64 16.05 -4.49 -4.38
N LEU A 65 15.56 -3.24 -4.48
CA LEU A 65 16.23 -2.14 -5.20
C LEU A 65 16.87 -1.08 -4.29
N LEU A 66 16.43 -0.97 -3.04
CA LEU A 66 16.78 0.11 -2.12
C LEU A 66 17.16 -0.47 -0.76
N PRO A 67 18.09 0.18 -0.03
CA PRO A 67 18.34 -0.13 1.37
C PRO A 67 17.05 -0.07 2.22
N ASP A 68 16.98 -0.89 3.28
CA ASP A 68 15.79 -0.99 4.13
C ASP A 68 15.39 0.33 4.82
N ASP A 69 16.35 1.24 5.03
CA ASP A 69 16.20 2.59 5.60
C ASP A 69 15.80 3.66 4.60
N HIS A 70 15.72 3.31 3.32
CA HIS A 70 15.36 4.26 2.30
C HIS A 70 13.93 4.79 2.52
N ILE A 71 13.75 6.11 2.38
CA ILE A 71 12.47 6.79 2.65
C ILE A 71 11.26 6.18 1.93
N GLN A 72 11.46 5.63 0.73
CA GLN A 72 10.40 4.94 -0.02
C GLN A 72 9.98 3.60 0.61
N VAL A 73 10.90 2.85 1.22
CA VAL A 73 10.59 1.63 1.99
C VAL A 73 9.79 2.01 3.23
N CYS A 74 10.23 3.04 3.96
CA CYS A 74 9.54 3.58 5.14
C CYS A 74 8.13 4.09 4.82
N ALA A 75 7.96 4.84 3.73
CA ALA A 75 6.65 5.30 3.25
C ALA A 75 5.71 4.14 2.89
N ASN A 76 6.23 3.10 2.24
CA ASN A 76 5.43 1.92 1.92
C ASN A 76 4.91 1.21 3.18
N LEU A 77 5.76 1.09 4.21
CA LEU A 77 5.37 0.53 5.50
C LEU A 77 4.28 1.38 6.18
N LEU A 78 4.38 2.70 6.13
CA LEU A 78 3.34 3.61 6.63
C LEU A 78 2.00 3.41 5.90
N HIS A 79 2.03 3.16 4.59
CA HIS A 79 0.82 2.86 3.83
C HIS A 79 0.20 1.52 4.25
N LEU A 80 1.00 0.47 4.45
CA LEU A 80 0.53 -0.82 4.96
C LEU A 80 -0.06 -0.68 6.37
N ALA A 81 0.57 0.08 7.26
CA ALA A 81 0.03 0.37 8.58
C ALA A 81 -1.35 1.03 8.50
N ARG A 82 -1.53 1.98 7.59
CA ARG A 82 -2.82 2.64 7.36
C ARG A 82 -3.88 1.69 6.82
N VAL A 83 -3.53 0.80 5.89
CA VAL A 83 -4.48 -0.23 5.40
C VAL A 83 -4.92 -1.14 6.54
N ALA A 84 -3.97 -1.64 7.35
CA ALA A 84 -4.28 -2.50 8.47
C ALA A 84 -5.15 -1.79 9.54
N MET A 85 -4.95 -0.50 9.79
CA MET A 85 -5.83 0.28 10.66
C MET A 85 -7.26 0.42 10.08
N LEU A 86 -7.38 0.62 8.77
CA LEU A 86 -8.69 0.66 8.11
C LEU A 86 -9.39 -0.69 8.19
N ASP A 87 -8.68 -1.79 7.91
CA ASP A 87 -9.21 -3.17 8.05
C ASP A 87 -9.65 -3.48 9.48
N CYS A 88 -8.83 -3.08 10.47
CA CYS A 88 -9.19 -3.18 11.88
C CYS A 88 -10.51 -2.45 12.16
N SER A 89 -10.66 -1.22 11.66
CA SER A 89 -11.88 -0.42 11.85
C SER A 89 -13.12 -1.05 11.20
N GLN A 90 -12.97 -1.67 10.03
CA GLN A 90 -14.06 -2.31 9.29
C GLN A 90 -14.50 -3.62 9.96
N HIS A 91 -13.56 -4.38 10.51
CA HIS A 91 -13.83 -5.70 11.09
C HIS A 91 -13.98 -5.71 12.61
N LYS A 92 -13.74 -4.61 13.33
CA LYS A 92 -13.82 -4.56 14.81
C LYS A 92 -15.14 -5.09 15.37
N LYS A 93 -16.25 -4.90 14.65
CA LYS A 93 -17.59 -5.37 15.05
C LYS A 93 -17.86 -6.83 14.69
N LEU A 94 -17.18 -7.36 13.68
CA LEU A 94 -17.44 -8.69 13.10
C LEU A 94 -16.45 -9.74 13.61
N ASN A 95 -15.20 -9.35 13.85
CA ASN A 95 -14.13 -10.26 14.20
C ASN A 95 -13.01 -9.55 14.98
N VAL A 96 -13.08 -9.64 16.32
CA VAL A 96 -12.11 -9.01 17.22
C VAL A 96 -10.69 -9.58 17.06
N SER A 97 -10.54 -10.88 16.80
CA SER A 97 -9.22 -11.48 16.63
C SER A 97 -8.54 -10.97 15.36
N ARG A 98 -9.29 -10.86 14.25
CA ARG A 98 -8.80 -10.22 13.03
C ARG A 98 -8.42 -8.76 13.27
N ALA A 99 -9.27 -7.99 13.95
CA ALA A 99 -8.97 -6.59 14.26
C ALA A 99 -7.70 -6.43 15.11
N LYS A 100 -7.45 -7.34 16.06
CA LYS A 100 -6.22 -7.35 16.86
C LYS A 100 -4.98 -7.66 16.01
N ALA A 101 -5.05 -8.67 15.14
CA ALA A 101 -3.95 -9.02 14.25
C ALA A 101 -3.57 -7.87 13.31
N GLU A 102 -4.56 -7.18 12.73
CA GLU A 102 -4.30 -6.01 11.88
C GLU A 102 -3.69 -4.84 12.68
N LEU A 103 -4.11 -4.63 13.93
CA LEU A 103 -3.49 -3.62 14.79
C LEU A 103 -2.02 -3.95 15.10
N ASP A 104 -1.70 -5.21 15.36
CA ASP A 104 -0.34 -5.66 15.64
C ASP A 104 0.55 -5.54 14.38
N MET A 105 0.02 -5.85 13.19
CA MET A 105 0.70 -5.58 11.92
C MET A 105 0.95 -4.08 11.71
N ALA A 106 -0.03 -3.22 11.98
CA ALA A 106 0.14 -1.77 11.85
C ALA A 106 1.26 -1.24 12.76
N LYS A 107 1.31 -1.71 14.01
CA LYS A 107 2.39 -1.37 14.95
C LYS A 107 3.76 -1.81 14.43
N ASN A 108 3.85 -3.04 13.92
CA ASN A 108 5.10 -3.56 13.36
C ASN A 108 5.57 -2.72 12.17
N HIS A 109 4.67 -2.39 11.24
CA HIS A 109 5.00 -1.53 10.10
C HIS A 109 5.45 -0.12 10.53
N LEU A 110 4.77 0.49 11.51
CA LEU A 110 5.16 1.80 12.05
C LEU A 110 6.54 1.72 12.73
N TYR A 111 6.77 0.69 13.56
CA TYR A 111 8.04 0.46 14.21
C TYR A 111 9.17 0.36 13.18
N ASN A 112 9.00 -0.48 12.16
CA ASN A 112 9.98 -0.66 11.10
C ASN A 112 10.21 0.63 10.28
N SER A 113 9.16 1.41 10.00
CA SER A 113 9.31 2.68 9.26
C SER A 113 10.12 3.74 10.01
N ILE A 114 10.18 3.66 11.35
CA ILE A 114 10.92 4.60 12.20
C ILE A 114 12.34 4.05 12.46
N MET A 115 12.43 2.76 12.81
CA MET A 115 13.70 2.16 13.23
C MET A 115 14.74 2.10 12.12
N PHE A 116 14.33 1.84 10.88
CA PHE A 116 15.31 1.81 9.80
C PHE A 116 15.88 3.21 9.51
N GLY A 117 15.12 4.29 9.69
CA GLY A 117 15.61 5.65 9.47
C GLY A 117 16.48 6.27 10.59
N LEU A 118 16.85 5.50 11.63
CA LEU A 118 17.55 6.00 12.83
C LEU A 118 18.90 5.31 13.13
N VAL A 119 19.45 4.52 12.19
CA VAL A 119 20.81 3.96 12.28
C VAL A 119 21.72 4.69 11.29
#